data_AF-A0A850UIH1-F1
#
_entry.id   AF-A0A850UIH1-F1
#
_cell.length_a   1.000
_cell.length_b   1.000
_cell.length_c   1.000
_cell.angle_alpha   90.00
_cell.angle_beta   90.00
_cell.angle_gamma   90.00
#
_symmetry.space_group_name_H-M   'P 1'
#
loop_
_entity.id
_entity.type
_entity.pdbx_description
1 polymer ?
#
loop_
_entity_poly.entity_id
_entity_poly.type
_entity_poly.pdbx_seq_one_letter_code
_entity_poly.pdbx_strand_id
1 'polypeptide(L)'
;TNSLTMAWRLFKSLSEEQQRYEKQLIFEHAAFAELCQQLLRDARRMTRGDLVFSLHALVNLGVPQNTLLVQTLVRVCQEKLNQLDNRCISVLATTLAGMDKDKNVSALQAGLQLLVEQRISNIRDIFVLQNLMKCLGKDAPVFLKKKLEMAVVREIDSLTFPNALRMFLALAAMNYCSHPILNPCSKKIQENVHDVPFRQLILILEACYTLQYRNVKLLSTLADYVNSTAYLWEKRQIILFLSACEALAFQPTELLDFFAEKVTEDPDFLNLKNLLTILRVYSRLNHVPRVQKHLFFETLHSCLNKCLPQISNTELLKAVYSLGILGYLPHRALDELLQKDSKDELTQSDDLKEQSTKMLHCVKTCMELDSPSFTKPAFVLTENLSSLVPLNLRKAQEVLIELLGDENMFQQNVRLPYRYHIDFEIRMDSDRKKVLPIDATDDHPDSHVQRLAFLFAPVSAFCLGTTHPQGKLAVKKRHLSKLGYHVILIQNRKFQEMKKEDAVEFLKRKIYSEDDFSFPEATVQDNN
;
A
#
# COMPACT_ATOMS: atom_id res chain seq x y z
N THR A 1 -24.83 37.31 3.94
CA THR A 1 -24.92 35.85 3.71
C THR A 1 -26.35 35.54 3.38
N ASN A 2 -26.65 34.95 2.22
CA ASN A 2 -28.03 34.66 1.85
C ASN A 2 -28.67 33.54 2.71
N SER A 3 -30.00 33.52 2.78
CA SER A 3 -30.78 32.62 3.66
C SER A 3 -30.51 31.14 3.39
N LEU A 4 -30.33 30.78 2.12
CA LEU A 4 -30.06 29.40 1.72
C LEU A 4 -28.66 28.92 2.13
N THR A 5 -27.65 29.80 2.06
CA THR A 5 -26.30 29.51 2.56
C THR A 5 -26.30 29.38 4.08
N MET A 6 -27.13 30.15 4.78
CA MET A 6 -27.31 30.03 6.23
C MET A 6 -27.99 28.71 6.58
N ALA A 7 -29.06 28.34 5.88
CA ALA A 7 -29.73 27.05 6.04
C ALA A 7 -28.76 25.87 5.85
N TRP A 8 -27.95 25.89 4.79
CA TRP A 8 -26.91 24.88 4.58
C TRP A 8 -25.86 24.84 5.70
N ARG A 9 -25.40 26.01 6.20
CA ARG A 9 -24.43 26.05 7.30
C ARG A 9 -24.98 25.43 8.58
N LEU A 10 -26.22 25.74 8.93
CA LEU A 10 -26.90 25.17 10.10
C LEU A 10 -27.13 23.66 9.91
N PHE A 11 -27.58 23.26 8.73
CA PHE A 11 -27.78 21.86 8.38
C PHE A 11 -26.49 21.03 8.50
N LYS A 12 -25.38 21.56 7.99
CA LYS A 12 -24.07 20.89 8.03
C LYS A 12 -23.54 20.66 9.46
N SER A 13 -23.92 21.50 10.42
CA SER A 13 -23.50 21.33 11.83
C SER A 13 -24.25 20.24 12.58
N LEU A 14 -25.30 19.65 12.00
CA LEU A 14 -26.10 18.59 12.61
C LEU A 14 -25.45 17.21 12.47
N SER A 15 -25.79 16.28 13.37
CA SER A 15 -25.43 14.86 13.24
C SER A 15 -26.13 14.19 12.05
N GLU A 16 -25.61 13.06 11.57
CA GLU A 16 -26.18 12.37 10.39
C GLU A 16 -27.65 11.95 10.59
N GLU A 17 -28.05 11.56 11.80
CA GLU A 17 -29.43 11.20 12.13
C GLU A 17 -30.35 12.43 12.09
N GLN A 18 -29.89 13.55 12.66
CA GLN A 18 -30.62 14.83 12.63
C GLN A 18 -30.73 15.38 11.21
N GLN A 19 -29.68 15.25 10.39
CA GLN A 19 -29.69 15.68 9.00
C GLN A 19 -30.80 15.01 8.18
N ARG A 20 -31.12 13.74 8.44
CA ARG A 20 -32.20 13.04 7.71
C ARG A 20 -33.57 13.66 7.99
N TYR A 21 -33.85 13.90 9.28
CA TYR A 21 -35.12 14.47 9.72
C TYR A 21 -35.26 15.95 9.32
N GLU A 22 -34.21 16.75 9.56
CA GLU A 22 -34.20 18.17 9.21
C GLU A 22 -34.27 18.40 7.70
N LYS A 23 -33.70 17.49 6.89
CA LYS A 23 -33.86 17.55 5.44
C LYS A 23 -35.32 17.44 5.04
N GLN A 24 -36.09 16.53 5.64
CA GLN A 24 -37.50 16.41 5.32
C GLN A 24 -38.27 17.69 5.69
N LEU A 25 -38.02 18.23 6.89
CA LEU A 25 -38.65 19.47 7.35
C LEU A 25 -38.34 20.68 6.45
N ILE A 26 -37.09 20.82 5.99
CA ILE A 26 -36.70 21.90 5.08
C ILE A 26 -37.49 21.83 3.76
N PHE A 27 -37.68 20.64 3.21
CA PHE A 27 -38.39 20.47 1.94
C PHE A 27 -39.91 20.62 2.07
N GLU A 28 -40.48 20.29 3.23
CA GLU A 28 -41.91 20.46 3.53
C GLU A 28 -42.27 21.91 3.88
N HIS A 29 -41.30 22.74 4.29
CA HIS A 29 -41.55 24.11 4.70
C HIS A 29 -41.91 25.02 3.51
N ALA A 30 -43.06 25.69 3.57
CA ALA A 30 -43.59 26.54 2.49
C ALA A 30 -42.59 27.62 2.00
N ALA A 31 -41.87 28.25 2.93
CA ALA A 31 -40.85 29.26 2.58
C ALA A 31 -39.68 28.71 1.74
N PHE A 32 -39.40 27.40 1.77
CA PHE A 32 -38.34 26.81 0.95
C PHE A 32 -38.74 26.77 -0.53
N ALA A 33 -40.01 26.47 -0.82
CA ALA A 33 -40.54 26.52 -2.17
C ALA A 33 -40.55 27.96 -2.73
N GLU A 34 -40.97 28.93 -1.92
CA GLU A 34 -40.92 30.36 -2.29
C GLU A 34 -39.49 30.83 -2.55
N LEU A 35 -38.55 30.47 -1.68
CA LEU A 35 -37.14 30.77 -1.84
C LEU A 35 -36.55 30.17 -3.13
N CYS A 36 -36.89 28.92 -3.44
CA CYS A 36 -36.50 28.27 -4.69
C CYS A 36 -37.05 29.00 -5.93
N GLN A 37 -38.30 29.46 -5.88
CA GLN A 37 -38.92 30.22 -6.97
C GLN A 37 -38.28 31.60 -7.14
N GLN A 38 -37.99 32.30 -6.05
CA GLN A 38 -37.28 33.58 -6.07
C GLN A 38 -35.87 33.42 -6.66
N LEU A 39 -35.12 32.41 -6.20
CA LEU A 39 -33.79 32.08 -6.74
C LEU A 39 -33.83 31.81 -8.25
N LEU A 40 -34.85 31.08 -8.73
CA LEU A 40 -35.02 30.82 -10.15
C LEU A 40 -35.26 32.11 -10.95
N ARG A 41 -36.13 32.99 -10.46
CA ARG A 41 -36.48 34.27 -11.12
C ARG A 41 -35.30 35.24 -11.14
N ASP A 42 -34.55 35.33 -10.05
CA ASP A 42 -33.50 36.32 -9.85
C ASP A 42 -32.09 35.82 -10.19
N ALA A 43 -31.92 34.55 -10.58
CA ALA A 43 -30.62 33.91 -10.83
C ALA A 43 -29.63 34.80 -11.61
N ARG A 44 -30.08 35.44 -12.70
CA ARG A 44 -29.25 36.32 -13.54
C ARG A 44 -28.85 37.63 -12.86
N ARG A 45 -29.64 38.13 -11.92
CA ARG A 45 -29.40 39.37 -11.17
C ARG A 45 -28.59 39.15 -9.90
N MET A 46 -28.44 37.91 -9.45
CA MET A 46 -27.67 37.58 -8.25
C MET A 46 -26.20 38.01 -8.35
N THR A 47 -25.62 38.36 -7.21
CA THR A 47 -24.18 38.54 -7.09
C THR A 47 -23.46 37.21 -7.38
N ARG A 48 -22.21 37.28 -7.82
CA ARG A 48 -21.40 36.10 -8.18
C ARG A 48 -21.23 35.14 -7.00
N GLY A 49 -20.98 35.71 -5.82
CA GLY A 49 -20.89 34.95 -4.57
C GLY A 49 -22.22 34.27 -4.26
N ASP A 50 -23.31 35.04 -4.16
CA ASP A 50 -24.62 34.47 -3.80
C ASP A 50 -25.05 33.39 -4.79
N LEU A 51 -24.77 33.55 -6.08
CA LEU A 51 -25.07 32.56 -7.11
C LEU A 51 -24.34 31.23 -6.83
N VAL A 52 -23.01 31.25 -6.68
CA VAL A 52 -22.20 30.05 -6.48
C VAL A 52 -22.51 29.39 -5.13
N PHE A 53 -22.63 30.17 -4.06
CA PHE A 53 -22.94 29.62 -2.74
C PHE A 53 -24.37 29.08 -2.67
N SER A 54 -25.33 29.64 -3.42
CA SER A 54 -26.69 29.09 -3.50
C SER A 54 -26.73 27.77 -4.26
N LEU A 55 -26.03 27.68 -5.39
CA LEU A 55 -25.89 26.42 -6.12
C LEU A 55 -25.26 25.34 -5.22
N HIS A 56 -24.17 25.69 -4.53
CA HIS A 56 -23.50 24.78 -3.58
C HIS A 56 -24.44 24.30 -2.47
N ALA A 57 -25.20 25.21 -1.86
CA ALA A 57 -26.13 24.87 -0.80
C ALA A 57 -27.30 24.00 -1.30
N LEU A 58 -27.91 24.30 -2.45
CA LEU A 58 -29.01 23.49 -3.01
C LEU A 58 -28.56 22.05 -3.30
N VAL A 59 -27.40 21.88 -3.94
CA VAL A 59 -26.87 20.56 -4.27
C VAL A 59 -26.59 19.76 -2.99
N ASN A 60 -25.96 20.37 -1.98
CA ASN A 60 -25.64 19.66 -0.74
C ASN A 60 -26.83 19.45 0.20
N LEU A 61 -27.87 20.29 0.12
CA LEU A 61 -29.17 20.01 0.77
C LEU A 61 -29.91 18.85 0.07
N GLY A 62 -29.41 18.40 -1.09
CA GLY A 62 -29.94 17.26 -1.82
C GLY A 62 -31.12 17.60 -2.72
N VAL A 63 -31.21 18.85 -3.19
CA VAL A 63 -32.15 19.20 -4.26
C VAL A 63 -31.71 18.47 -5.54
N PRO A 64 -32.62 17.73 -6.22
CA PRO A 64 -32.25 16.96 -7.40
C PRO A 64 -31.63 17.83 -8.50
N GLN A 65 -30.51 17.37 -9.05
CA GLN A 65 -29.73 18.13 -10.03
C GLN A 65 -30.46 18.38 -11.36
N ASN A 66 -31.46 17.55 -11.70
CA ASN A 66 -32.26 17.68 -12.92
C ASN A 66 -33.36 18.74 -12.81
N THR A 67 -33.52 19.38 -11.66
CA THR A 67 -34.48 20.47 -11.49
C THR A 67 -34.11 21.68 -12.34
N LEU A 68 -35.14 22.40 -12.82
CA LEU A 68 -34.96 23.64 -13.57
C LEU A 68 -34.14 24.66 -12.79
N LEU A 69 -34.31 24.73 -11.46
CA LEU A 69 -33.55 25.62 -10.59
C LEU A 69 -32.05 25.33 -10.64
N VAL A 70 -31.63 24.10 -10.36
CA VAL A 70 -30.21 23.73 -10.33
C VAL A 70 -29.58 23.93 -11.71
N GLN A 71 -30.24 23.47 -12.78
CA GLN A 71 -29.76 23.65 -14.14
C GLN A 71 -29.67 25.13 -14.57
N THR A 72 -30.60 25.96 -14.12
CA THR A 72 -30.54 27.42 -14.35
C THR A 72 -29.32 28.01 -13.66
N LEU A 73 -29.08 27.69 -12.39
CA LEU A 73 -27.94 28.22 -11.65
C LEU A 73 -26.60 27.73 -12.23
N VAL A 74 -26.51 26.48 -12.68
CA VAL A 74 -25.33 25.95 -13.41
C VAL A 74 -25.06 26.79 -14.66
N ARG A 75 -26.08 27.07 -15.48
CA ARG A 75 -25.93 27.90 -16.68
C ARG A 75 -25.54 29.34 -16.38
N VAL A 76 -26.14 29.97 -15.37
CA VAL A 76 -25.77 31.34 -14.99
C VAL A 76 -24.34 31.38 -14.41
N CYS A 77 -23.91 30.34 -13.68
CA CYS A 77 -22.51 30.19 -13.27
C CYS A 77 -21.57 30.12 -14.49
N GLN A 78 -21.98 29.42 -15.55
CA GLN A 78 -21.24 29.34 -16.80
C GLN A 78 -21.14 30.70 -17.50
N GLU A 79 -22.25 31.44 -17.61
CA GLU A 79 -22.28 32.79 -18.21
C GLU A 79 -21.37 33.77 -17.45
N LYS A 80 -21.32 33.67 -16.11
CA LYS A 80 -20.54 34.57 -15.24
C LYS A 80 -19.16 34.04 -14.87
N LEU A 81 -18.72 32.93 -15.46
CA LEU A 81 -17.54 32.16 -15.04
C LEU A 81 -16.26 33.01 -14.95
N ASN A 82 -15.98 33.80 -15.99
CA ASN A 82 -14.76 34.63 -16.06
C ASN A 82 -14.68 35.70 -14.96
N GLN A 83 -15.81 36.03 -14.34
CA GLN A 83 -15.92 37.09 -13.33
C GLN A 83 -15.84 36.54 -11.89
N LEU A 84 -15.76 35.22 -11.69
CA LEU A 84 -15.69 34.61 -10.37
C LEU A 84 -14.33 34.90 -9.70
N ASP A 85 -14.35 35.14 -8.40
CA ASP A 85 -13.12 35.24 -7.60
C ASP A 85 -12.57 33.85 -7.23
N ASN A 86 -11.38 33.80 -6.65
CA ASN A 86 -10.70 32.53 -6.31
C ASN A 86 -11.54 31.67 -5.34
N ARG A 87 -12.28 32.31 -4.44
CA ARG A 87 -13.15 31.64 -3.47
C ARG A 87 -14.35 30.99 -4.16
N CYS A 88 -15.02 31.72 -5.05
CA CYS A 88 -16.13 31.22 -5.85
C CYS A 88 -15.68 30.09 -6.77
N ILE A 89 -14.52 30.23 -7.42
CA ILE A 89 -13.91 29.18 -8.25
C ILE A 89 -13.70 27.89 -7.44
N SER A 90 -13.15 28.01 -6.22
CA SER A 90 -12.94 26.88 -5.31
C SER A 90 -14.25 26.19 -4.92
N VAL A 91 -15.27 26.95 -4.50
CA VAL A 91 -16.57 26.41 -4.09
C VAL A 91 -17.31 25.78 -5.27
N LEU A 92 -17.25 26.41 -6.44
CA LEU A 92 -17.83 25.88 -7.67
C LEU A 92 -17.19 24.55 -8.05
N ALA A 93 -15.86 24.43 -7.98
CA ALA A 93 -15.14 23.18 -8.22
C ALA A 93 -15.62 22.05 -7.29
N THR A 94 -15.73 22.32 -5.98
CA THR A 94 -16.26 21.34 -5.02
C THR A 94 -17.69 20.93 -5.34
N THR A 95 -18.53 21.88 -5.72
CA THR A 95 -19.94 21.61 -6.03
C THR A 95 -20.04 20.70 -7.24
N LEU A 96 -19.34 21.03 -8.32
CA LEU A 96 -19.37 20.26 -9.56
C LEU A 96 -18.75 18.87 -9.42
N ALA A 97 -17.77 18.70 -8.52
CA ALA A 97 -17.20 17.39 -8.24
C ALA A 97 -18.20 16.42 -7.57
N GLY A 98 -19.22 16.94 -6.90
CA GLY A 98 -20.28 16.15 -6.25
C GLY A 98 -21.56 15.95 -7.07
N MET A 99 -21.63 16.52 -8.29
CA MET A 99 -22.78 16.38 -9.19
C MET A 99 -22.54 15.26 -10.22
N ASP A 100 -23.61 14.61 -10.69
CA ASP A 100 -23.45 13.65 -11.78
C ASP A 100 -23.14 14.36 -13.10
N LYS A 101 -22.52 13.64 -14.03
CA LYS A 101 -22.11 14.20 -15.32
C LYS A 101 -23.34 14.36 -16.22
N ASP A 102 -23.71 15.60 -16.52
CA ASP A 102 -24.61 15.97 -17.61
C ASP A 102 -23.93 16.96 -18.58
N LYS A 103 -24.63 17.36 -19.65
CA LYS A 103 -24.08 18.28 -20.67
C LYS A 103 -23.69 19.66 -20.08
N ASN A 104 -24.51 20.22 -19.19
CA ASN A 104 -24.27 21.55 -18.61
C ASN A 104 -23.16 21.50 -17.55
N VAL A 105 -23.17 20.49 -16.67
CA VAL A 105 -22.13 20.25 -15.66
C VAL A 105 -20.77 20.01 -16.32
N SER A 106 -20.73 19.17 -17.36
CA SER A 106 -19.48 18.87 -18.08
C SER A 106 -18.94 20.11 -18.81
N ALA A 107 -19.80 20.90 -19.46
CA ALA A 107 -19.41 22.15 -20.11
C ALA A 107 -18.86 23.16 -19.09
N LEU A 108 -19.51 23.30 -17.94
CA LEU A 108 -19.05 24.19 -16.88
C LEU A 108 -17.74 23.72 -16.24
N GLN A 109 -17.56 22.41 -16.03
CA GLN A 109 -16.30 21.83 -15.55
C GLN A 109 -15.15 22.11 -16.53
N ALA A 110 -15.37 21.91 -17.83
CA ALA A 110 -14.36 22.20 -18.85
C ALA A 110 -14.01 23.69 -18.90
N GLY A 111 -15.02 24.57 -18.88
CA GLY A 111 -14.80 26.02 -18.79
C GLY A 111 -14.02 26.41 -17.52
N LEU A 112 -14.35 25.80 -16.39
CA LEU A 112 -13.68 26.05 -15.11
C LEU A 112 -12.21 25.61 -15.14
N GLN A 113 -11.91 24.46 -15.75
CA GLN A 113 -10.53 24.00 -15.94
C GLN A 113 -9.72 24.99 -16.79
N LEU A 114 -10.28 25.50 -17.90
CA LEU A 114 -9.63 26.53 -18.73
C LEU A 114 -9.40 27.83 -17.96
N LEU A 115 -10.39 28.28 -17.18
CA LEU A 115 -10.24 29.48 -16.36
C LEU A 115 -9.15 29.30 -15.29
N VAL A 116 -9.13 28.15 -14.62
CA VAL A 116 -8.11 27.82 -13.62
C VAL A 116 -6.75 27.82 -14.28
N GLU A 117 -6.59 27.17 -15.44
CA GLU A 117 -5.34 27.16 -16.18
C GLU A 117 -4.78 28.57 -16.45
N GLN A 118 -5.64 29.51 -16.85
CA GLN A 118 -5.24 30.89 -17.17
C GLN A 118 -4.88 31.69 -15.92
N ARG A 119 -5.55 31.44 -14.78
CA ARG A 119 -5.45 32.27 -13.58
C ARG A 119 -4.62 31.68 -12.45
N ILE A 120 -4.17 30.44 -12.57
CA ILE A 120 -3.47 29.69 -11.54
C ILE A 120 -2.26 30.42 -10.97
N SER A 121 -1.50 31.11 -11.82
CA SER A 121 -0.32 31.90 -11.43
C SER A 121 -0.63 33.03 -10.44
N ASN A 122 -1.90 33.45 -10.35
CA ASN A 122 -2.35 34.53 -9.47
C ASN A 122 -3.03 34.01 -8.19
N ILE A 123 -3.20 32.69 -8.03
CA ILE A 123 -3.80 32.09 -6.85
C ILE A 123 -2.69 31.79 -5.84
N ARG A 124 -2.64 32.56 -4.74
CA ARG A 124 -1.67 32.38 -3.63
C ARG A 124 -2.21 31.58 -2.45
N ASP A 125 -3.53 31.45 -2.36
CA ASP A 125 -4.16 30.73 -1.25
C ASP A 125 -4.01 29.21 -1.42
N ILE A 126 -3.16 28.60 -0.58
CA ILE A 126 -2.91 27.15 -0.56
C ILE A 126 -4.21 26.36 -0.39
N PHE A 127 -5.15 26.82 0.42
CA PHE A 127 -6.41 26.11 0.63
C PHE A 127 -7.22 26.05 -0.66
N VAL A 128 -7.24 27.14 -1.44
CA VAL A 128 -7.87 27.17 -2.77
C VAL A 128 -7.14 26.22 -3.72
N LEU A 129 -5.81 26.29 -3.80
CA LEU A 129 -5.01 25.42 -4.68
C LEU A 129 -5.24 23.93 -4.36
N GLN A 130 -5.18 23.54 -3.09
CA GLN A 130 -5.47 22.19 -2.61
C GLN A 130 -6.85 21.70 -3.05
N ASN A 131 -7.87 22.55 -2.88
CA ASN A 131 -9.23 22.18 -3.22
C ASN A 131 -9.40 22.02 -4.74
N LEU A 132 -8.74 22.87 -5.54
CA LEU A 132 -8.74 22.75 -7.00
C LEU A 132 -8.03 21.47 -7.46
N MET A 133 -6.89 21.13 -6.86
CA MET A 133 -6.20 19.85 -7.12
C MET A 133 -7.12 18.67 -6.82
N LYS A 134 -7.80 18.70 -5.67
CA LYS A 134 -8.73 17.63 -5.26
C LYS A 134 -9.93 17.48 -6.21
N CYS A 135 -10.55 18.60 -6.60
CA CYS A 135 -11.84 18.58 -7.29
C CYS A 135 -11.73 18.56 -8.82
N LEU A 136 -10.69 19.18 -9.38
CA LEU A 136 -10.49 19.28 -10.83
C LEU A 136 -9.34 18.42 -11.34
N GLY A 137 -8.47 17.96 -10.43
CA GLY A 137 -7.19 17.37 -10.81
C GLY A 137 -7.28 15.98 -11.39
N LYS A 138 -8.23 15.12 -11.00
CA LYS A 138 -8.27 13.70 -11.42
C LYS A 138 -8.18 13.54 -12.94
N ASP A 139 -9.08 14.23 -13.65
CA ASP A 139 -9.21 14.19 -15.12
C ASP A 139 -8.48 15.36 -15.81
N ALA A 140 -7.71 16.16 -15.06
CA ALA A 140 -6.96 17.27 -15.62
C ALA A 140 -5.78 16.76 -16.47
N PRO A 141 -5.43 17.48 -17.56
CA PRO A 141 -4.24 17.17 -18.33
C PRO A 141 -2.96 17.39 -17.48
N VAL A 142 -1.90 16.63 -17.80
CA VAL A 142 -0.64 16.63 -17.03
C VAL A 142 -0.04 18.03 -16.91
N PHE A 143 -0.16 18.88 -17.93
CA PHE A 143 0.35 20.25 -17.87
C PHE A 143 -0.37 21.09 -16.80
N LEU A 144 -1.67 20.89 -16.59
CA LEU A 144 -2.44 21.62 -15.58
C LEU A 144 -2.08 21.15 -14.18
N LYS A 145 -1.88 19.83 -14.01
CA LYS A 145 -1.32 19.25 -12.77
C LYS A 145 0.03 19.87 -12.42
N LYS A 146 0.93 20.01 -13.39
CA LYS A 146 2.23 20.69 -13.22
C LYS A 146 2.08 22.17 -12.86
N LYS A 147 1.13 22.90 -13.48
CA LYS A 147 0.85 24.30 -13.10
C LYS A 147 0.32 24.43 -11.66
N LEU A 148 -0.52 23.49 -11.21
CA LEU A 148 -0.98 23.41 -9.81
C LEU A 148 0.16 23.11 -8.85
N GLU A 149 1.02 22.16 -9.19
CA GLU A 149 2.24 21.87 -8.43
C GLU A 149 3.11 23.13 -8.29
N MET A 150 3.45 23.81 -9.39
CA MET A 150 4.27 25.02 -9.34
C MET A 150 3.65 26.12 -8.49
N ALA A 151 2.32 26.31 -8.56
CA ALA A 151 1.62 27.32 -7.77
C ALA A 151 1.71 27.01 -6.26
N VAL A 152 1.57 25.74 -5.88
CA VAL A 152 1.74 25.30 -4.48
C VAL A 152 3.19 25.44 -4.04
N VAL A 153 4.15 25.03 -4.88
CA VAL A 153 5.58 25.07 -4.57
C VAL A 153 6.06 26.50 -4.32
N ARG A 154 5.51 27.50 -5.03
CA ARG A 154 5.83 28.93 -4.80
C ARG A 154 5.45 29.42 -3.40
N GLU A 155 4.39 28.85 -2.83
CA GLU A 155 3.85 29.25 -1.53
C GLU A 155 4.23 28.24 -0.43
N ILE A 156 5.14 27.30 -0.71
CA ILE A 156 5.42 26.14 0.16
C ILE A 156 5.92 26.53 1.55
N ASP A 157 6.62 27.66 1.66
CA ASP A 157 7.11 28.18 2.95
C ASP A 157 5.99 28.65 3.86
N SER A 158 4.83 29.01 3.30
CA SER A 158 3.63 29.40 4.05
C SER A 158 2.74 28.20 4.44
N LEU A 159 3.20 26.97 4.19
CA LEU A 159 2.45 25.75 4.47
C LEU A 159 2.20 25.58 5.97
N THR A 160 0.93 25.66 6.35
CA THR A 160 0.47 25.35 7.71
C THR A 160 0.35 23.84 7.91
N PHE A 161 0.39 23.38 9.17
CA PHE A 161 0.19 21.97 9.50
C PHE A 161 -1.15 21.40 8.98
N PRO A 162 -2.32 22.07 9.15
CA PRO A 162 -3.57 21.61 8.55
C PRO A 162 -3.52 21.51 7.02
N ASN A 163 -2.79 22.41 6.37
CA ASN A 163 -2.60 22.36 4.92
C ASN A 163 -1.73 21.15 4.54
N ALA A 164 -0.65 20.86 5.27
CA ALA A 164 0.19 19.69 5.01
C ALA A 164 -0.60 18.37 5.03
N LEU A 165 -1.46 18.18 6.03
CA LEU A 165 -2.34 17.00 6.12
C LEU A 165 -3.28 16.89 4.91
N ARG A 166 -3.96 17.99 4.56
CA ARG A 166 -4.92 18.02 3.45
C ARG A 166 -4.27 17.82 2.07
N MET A 167 -3.00 18.20 1.94
CA MET A 167 -2.29 18.11 0.67
C MET A 167 -2.07 16.67 0.21
N PHE A 168 -1.82 15.73 1.13
CA PHE A 168 -1.77 14.30 0.82
C PHE A 168 -3.06 13.83 0.14
N LEU A 169 -4.21 14.24 0.67
CA LEU A 169 -5.52 13.88 0.13
C LEU A 169 -5.78 14.55 -1.22
N ALA A 170 -5.36 15.81 -1.38
CA ALA A 170 -5.51 16.54 -2.62
C ALA A 170 -4.70 15.90 -3.75
N LEU A 171 -3.45 15.53 -3.49
CA LEU A 171 -2.57 14.85 -4.45
C LEU A 171 -3.07 13.45 -4.78
N ALA A 172 -3.53 12.68 -3.77
CA ALA A 172 -4.12 11.37 -3.98
C ALA A 172 -5.38 11.44 -4.86
N ALA A 173 -6.27 12.40 -4.60
CA ALA A 173 -7.46 12.63 -5.43
C ALA A 173 -7.12 13.08 -6.85
N MET A 174 -6.04 13.87 -7.02
CA MET A 174 -5.51 14.26 -8.33
C MET A 174 -4.77 13.12 -9.05
N ASN A 175 -4.47 12.02 -8.36
CA ASN A 175 -3.60 10.94 -8.83
C ASN A 175 -2.28 11.48 -9.40
N TYR A 176 -1.57 12.26 -8.58
CA TYR A 176 -0.32 12.92 -8.98
C TYR A 176 0.67 12.92 -7.82
N CYS A 177 1.81 12.24 -8.00
CA CYS A 177 2.86 12.18 -6.99
C CYS A 177 3.85 13.33 -7.20
N SER A 178 3.79 14.35 -6.31
CA SER A 178 4.70 15.50 -6.32
C SER A 178 5.65 15.43 -5.13
N HIS A 179 6.88 15.00 -5.36
CA HIS A 179 7.93 15.02 -4.32
C HIS A 179 8.21 16.44 -3.78
N PRO A 180 8.26 17.51 -4.61
CA PRO A 180 8.45 18.88 -4.12
C PRO A 180 7.39 19.36 -3.14
N ILE A 181 6.16 18.83 -3.21
CA ILE A 181 5.08 19.16 -2.27
C ILE A 181 5.07 18.16 -1.09
N LEU A 182 5.17 16.86 -1.39
CA LEU A 182 5.07 15.79 -0.39
C LEU A 182 6.21 15.83 0.61
N ASN A 183 7.45 16.15 0.19
CA ASN A 183 8.60 16.19 1.09
C ASN A 183 8.45 17.29 2.18
N PRO A 184 8.15 18.57 1.84
CA PRO A 184 7.85 19.60 2.84
C PRO A 184 6.62 19.27 3.70
N CYS A 185 5.54 18.76 3.11
CA CYS A 185 4.35 18.33 3.87
C CYS A 185 4.73 17.24 4.88
N SER A 186 5.52 16.25 4.47
CA SER A 186 6.01 15.16 5.32
C SER A 186 6.84 15.69 6.48
N LYS A 187 7.74 16.65 6.23
CA LYS A 187 8.55 17.28 7.28
C LYS A 187 7.67 18.01 8.30
N LYS A 188 6.71 18.80 7.83
CA LYS A 188 5.75 19.51 8.71
C LYS A 188 4.92 18.56 9.56
N ILE A 189 4.51 17.42 9.01
CA ILE A 189 3.77 16.37 9.74
C ILE A 189 4.67 15.70 10.78
N GLN A 190 5.92 15.38 10.43
CA GLN A 190 6.89 14.80 11.36
C GLN A 190 7.14 15.72 12.58
N GLU A 191 7.26 17.03 12.34
CA GLU A 191 7.46 18.03 13.42
C GLU A 191 6.25 18.18 14.36
N ASN A 192 5.04 17.82 13.91
CA ASN A 192 3.78 18.02 14.65
C ASN A 192 2.99 16.71 14.77
N VAL A 193 3.67 15.56 14.82
CA VAL A 193 3.03 14.25 14.73
C VAL A 193 2.03 14.00 15.86
N HIS A 194 2.28 14.57 17.04
CA HIS A 194 1.44 14.45 18.23
C HIS A 194 0.04 15.06 18.07
N ASP A 195 -0.11 16.03 17.16
CA ASP A 195 -1.37 16.72 16.87
C ASP A 195 -2.16 16.06 15.73
N VAL A 196 -1.68 14.94 15.17
CA VAL A 196 -2.32 14.25 14.05
C VAL A 196 -3.44 13.35 14.56
N PRO A 197 -4.72 13.60 14.21
CA PRO A 197 -5.80 12.71 14.59
C PRO A 197 -5.64 11.34 13.93
N PHE A 198 -6.07 10.28 14.62
CA PHE A 198 -5.94 8.90 14.12
C PHE A 198 -6.46 8.70 12.69
N ARG A 199 -7.62 9.29 12.36
CA ARG A 199 -8.18 9.23 11.00
C ARG A 199 -7.22 9.81 9.96
N GLN A 200 -6.50 10.88 10.28
CA GLN A 200 -5.53 11.48 9.37
C GLN A 200 -4.28 10.60 9.22
N LEU A 201 -3.84 9.89 10.27
CA LEU A 201 -2.75 8.90 10.15
C LEU A 201 -3.08 7.87 9.05
N ILE A 202 -4.26 7.27 9.12
CA ILE A 202 -4.71 6.28 8.13
C ILE A 202 -4.78 6.89 6.73
N LEU A 203 -5.39 8.07 6.59
CA LEU A 203 -5.52 8.72 5.29
C LEU A 203 -4.16 9.11 4.69
N ILE A 204 -3.16 9.46 5.50
CA ILE A 204 -1.79 9.71 5.02
C ILE A 204 -1.18 8.42 4.50
N LEU A 205 -1.30 7.29 5.22
CA LEU A 205 -0.78 6.00 4.77
C LEU A 205 -1.44 5.53 3.47
N GLU A 206 -2.77 5.67 3.36
CA GLU A 206 -3.52 5.37 2.14
C GLU A 206 -3.11 6.27 0.96
N ALA A 207 -2.87 7.57 1.22
CA ALA A 207 -2.36 8.49 0.22
C ALA A 207 -0.93 8.10 -0.22
N CYS A 208 -0.05 7.72 0.72
CA CYS A 208 1.28 7.21 0.39
C CYS A 208 1.21 5.96 -0.50
N TYR A 209 0.27 5.05 -0.22
CA TYR A 209 0.08 3.85 -1.02
C TYR A 209 -0.39 4.20 -2.44
N THR A 210 -1.43 5.03 -2.53
CA THR A 210 -2.03 5.46 -3.81
C THR A 210 -1.02 6.19 -4.69
N LEU A 211 -0.22 7.08 -4.10
CA LEU A 211 0.78 7.89 -4.79
C LEU A 211 2.12 7.15 -5.00
N GLN A 212 2.25 5.94 -4.47
CA GLN A 212 3.51 5.20 -4.39
C GLN A 212 4.64 6.02 -3.73
N TYR A 213 4.28 6.90 -2.79
CA TYR A 213 5.21 7.77 -2.08
C TYR A 213 5.89 7.01 -0.93
N ARG A 214 7.16 6.67 -1.13
CA ARG A 214 7.93 5.76 -0.27
C ARG A 214 8.87 6.51 0.70
N ASN A 215 8.32 7.40 1.53
CA ASN A 215 9.12 8.12 2.52
C ASN A 215 9.23 7.33 3.83
N VAL A 216 10.32 6.59 3.98
CA VAL A 216 10.58 5.75 5.17
C VAL A 216 10.55 6.57 6.45
N LYS A 217 11.17 7.77 6.46
CA LYS A 217 11.24 8.62 7.65
C LYS A 217 9.87 9.06 8.15
N LEU A 218 8.97 9.44 7.24
CA LEU A 218 7.58 9.75 7.58
C LEU A 218 6.90 8.51 8.20
N LEU A 219 6.97 7.36 7.53
CA LEU A 219 6.30 6.14 7.98
C LEU A 219 6.81 5.68 9.36
N SER A 220 8.12 5.74 9.59
CA SER A 220 8.72 5.46 10.90
C SER A 220 8.22 6.44 11.95
N THR A 221 8.21 7.75 11.67
CA THR A 221 7.72 8.75 12.63
C THR A 221 6.25 8.52 13.02
N LEU A 222 5.39 8.16 12.06
CA LEU A 222 3.99 7.83 12.34
C LEU A 222 3.87 6.54 13.16
N ALA A 223 4.66 5.51 12.84
CA ALA A 223 4.66 4.25 13.56
C ALA A 223 5.19 4.39 14.99
N ASP A 224 6.25 5.17 15.19
CA ASP A 224 6.85 5.46 16.51
C ASP A 224 5.87 6.25 17.38
N TYR A 225 5.13 7.19 16.79
CA TYR A 225 4.05 7.90 17.49
C TYR A 225 2.92 6.95 17.91
N VAL A 226 2.41 6.11 17.00
CA VAL A 226 1.36 5.13 17.34
C VAL A 226 1.85 4.13 18.37
N ASN A 227 3.11 3.70 18.31
CA ASN A 227 3.72 2.81 19.28
C ASN A 227 3.85 3.45 20.68
N SER A 228 4.40 4.66 20.76
CA SER A 228 4.54 5.39 22.02
C SER A 228 3.21 5.75 22.69
N THR A 229 2.13 5.80 21.91
CA THR A 229 0.76 6.06 22.38
C THR A 229 -0.14 4.82 22.28
N ALA A 230 0.42 3.62 22.13
CA ALA A 230 -0.32 2.40 21.80
C ALA A 230 -1.42 2.06 22.81
N TYR A 231 -1.20 2.36 24.09
CA TYR A 231 -2.17 2.16 25.18
C TYR A 231 -3.39 3.08 25.11
N LEU A 232 -3.33 4.18 24.36
CA LEU A 232 -4.44 5.11 24.15
C LEU A 232 -5.36 4.69 23.00
N TRP A 233 -4.91 3.79 22.13
CA TRP A 233 -5.64 3.39 20.93
C TRP A 233 -6.43 2.10 21.16
N GLU A 234 -7.60 2.02 20.54
CA GLU A 234 -8.36 0.77 20.51
C GLU A 234 -7.62 -0.29 19.70
N LYS A 235 -7.77 -1.57 20.07
CA LYS A 235 -7.18 -2.69 19.32
C LYS A 235 -7.55 -2.68 17.84
N ARG A 236 -8.78 -2.26 17.51
CA ARG A 236 -9.27 -2.11 16.12
C ARG A 236 -8.55 -1.00 15.35
N GLN A 237 -8.19 0.09 16.03
CA GLN A 237 -7.41 1.18 15.44
C GLN A 237 -5.98 0.69 15.14
N ILE A 238 -5.34 -0.01 16.06
CA ILE A 238 -4.01 -0.58 15.83
C ILE A 238 -4.02 -1.58 14.66
N ILE A 239 -5.04 -2.45 14.57
CA ILE A 239 -5.21 -3.35 13.41
C ILE A 239 -5.31 -2.57 12.10
N LEU A 240 -6.12 -1.50 12.07
CA LEU A 240 -6.29 -0.68 10.86
C LEU A 240 -4.98 -0.01 10.46
N PHE A 241 -4.22 0.52 11.43
CA PHE A 241 -2.93 1.13 11.19
C PHE A 241 -1.91 0.11 10.66
N LEU A 242 -1.79 -1.05 11.31
CA LEU A 242 -0.92 -2.14 10.86
C LEU A 242 -1.28 -2.65 9.46
N SER A 243 -2.59 -2.71 9.14
CA SER A 243 -3.05 -3.06 7.80
C SER A 243 -2.62 -2.02 6.75
N ALA A 244 -2.61 -0.73 7.10
CA ALA A 244 -2.15 0.32 6.20
C ALA A 244 -0.61 0.28 6.01
N CYS A 245 0.15 -0.02 7.07
CA CYS A 245 1.59 -0.29 6.97
C CYS A 245 1.89 -1.51 6.08
N GLU A 246 1.11 -2.59 6.21
CA GLU A 246 1.25 -3.78 5.37
C GLU A 246 1.05 -3.47 3.88
N ALA A 247 0.06 -2.65 3.53
CA ALA A 247 -0.17 -2.23 2.14
C ALA A 247 1.04 -1.48 1.54
N LEU A 248 1.78 -0.75 2.38
CA LEU A 248 3.01 -0.05 2.02
C LEU A 248 4.27 -0.94 2.06
N ALA A 249 4.12 -2.21 2.43
CA ALA A 249 5.22 -3.12 2.78
C ALA A 249 6.14 -2.54 3.87
N PHE A 250 5.63 -1.67 4.75
CA PHE A 250 6.38 -1.09 5.85
C PHE A 250 6.18 -1.94 7.11
N GLN A 251 7.28 -2.28 7.80
CA GLN A 251 7.25 -3.15 8.97
C GLN A 251 7.52 -2.35 10.25
N PRO A 252 6.48 -1.96 11.01
CA PRO A 252 6.65 -1.30 12.30
C PRO A 252 6.93 -2.34 13.39
N THR A 253 8.18 -2.80 13.49
CA THR A 253 8.58 -3.95 14.33
C THR A 253 8.14 -3.83 15.79
N GLU A 254 8.43 -2.70 16.45
CA GLU A 254 8.10 -2.51 17.86
C GLU A 254 6.58 -2.51 18.12
N LEU A 255 5.79 -1.94 17.20
CA LEU A 255 4.33 -1.96 17.29
C LEU A 255 3.76 -3.36 17.04
N LEU A 256 4.38 -4.14 16.14
CA LEU A 256 3.98 -5.54 15.89
C LEU A 256 4.29 -6.43 17.09
N ASP A 257 5.41 -6.24 17.76
CA ASP A 257 5.76 -6.96 18.99
C ASP A 257 4.79 -6.57 20.12
N PHE A 258 4.56 -5.28 20.36
CA PHE A 258 3.58 -4.79 21.35
C PHE A 258 2.17 -5.34 21.09
N PHE A 259 1.72 -5.31 19.83
CA PHE A 259 0.38 -5.78 19.50
C PHE A 259 0.25 -7.30 19.64
N ALA A 260 1.33 -8.07 19.42
CA ALA A 260 1.32 -9.51 19.65
C ALA A 260 1.09 -9.84 21.13
N GLU A 261 1.69 -9.08 22.05
CA GLU A 261 1.43 -9.21 23.50
C GLU A 261 -0.03 -8.88 23.84
N LYS A 262 -0.60 -7.84 23.25
CA LYS A 262 -2.02 -7.49 23.47
C LYS A 262 -2.99 -8.56 22.95
N VAL A 263 -2.61 -9.25 21.88
CA VAL A 263 -3.37 -10.36 21.30
C VAL A 263 -3.32 -11.59 22.22
N THR A 264 -2.20 -11.87 22.86
CA THR A 264 -2.06 -13.00 23.80
C THR A 264 -2.70 -12.72 25.16
N GLU A 265 -2.67 -11.47 25.64
CA GLU A 265 -3.28 -11.06 26.92
C GLU A 265 -4.82 -11.08 26.89
N ASP A 266 -5.42 -10.62 25.79
CA ASP A 266 -6.88 -10.54 25.63
C ASP A 266 -7.26 -10.98 24.21
N PRO A 267 -7.53 -12.28 23.98
CA PRO A 267 -7.91 -12.78 22.66
C PRO A 267 -9.39 -12.58 22.31
N ASP A 268 -10.24 -12.16 23.25
CA ASP A 268 -11.69 -12.18 23.09
C ASP A 268 -12.22 -11.18 22.06
N PHE A 269 -11.43 -10.15 21.72
CA PHE A 269 -11.79 -9.17 20.68
C PHE A 269 -11.59 -9.68 19.23
N LEU A 270 -10.99 -10.88 19.06
CA LEU A 270 -10.67 -11.45 17.76
C LEU A 270 -11.90 -12.11 17.11
N ASN A 271 -12.68 -11.31 16.39
CA ASN A 271 -13.61 -11.85 15.41
C ASN A 271 -12.87 -12.35 14.14
N LEU A 272 -13.57 -13.09 13.27
CA LEU A 272 -12.98 -13.65 12.04
C LEU A 272 -12.27 -12.59 11.18
N LYS A 273 -12.87 -11.39 11.03
CA LYS A 273 -12.29 -10.29 10.23
C LYS A 273 -10.96 -9.80 10.82
N ASN A 274 -10.89 -9.59 12.12
CA ASN A 274 -9.69 -9.14 12.82
C ASN A 274 -8.61 -10.21 12.77
N LEU A 275 -8.98 -11.48 13.01
CA LEU A 275 -8.07 -12.63 12.93
C LEU A 275 -7.42 -12.73 11.55
N LEU A 276 -8.21 -12.70 10.47
CA LEU A 276 -7.68 -12.77 9.10
C LEU A 276 -6.79 -11.57 8.77
N THR A 277 -7.10 -10.38 9.32
CA THR A 277 -6.27 -9.19 9.11
C THR A 277 -4.92 -9.32 9.81
N ILE A 278 -4.89 -9.80 11.07
CA ILE A 278 -3.66 -10.05 11.81
C ILE A 278 -2.82 -11.11 11.10
N LEU A 279 -3.43 -12.25 10.74
CA LEU A 279 -2.74 -13.30 9.99
C LEU A 279 -2.13 -12.76 8.69
N ARG A 280 -2.88 -11.94 7.94
CA ARG A 280 -2.37 -11.30 6.73
C ARG A 280 -1.20 -10.36 7.01
N VAL A 281 -1.30 -9.51 8.02
CA VAL A 281 -0.26 -8.51 8.35
C VAL A 281 1.05 -9.21 8.74
N TYR A 282 0.99 -10.11 9.72
CA TYR A 282 2.19 -10.79 10.22
C TYR A 282 2.82 -11.67 9.15
N SER A 283 2.01 -12.40 8.37
CA SER A 283 2.54 -13.25 7.29
C SER A 283 3.17 -12.45 6.15
N ARG A 284 2.53 -11.37 5.67
CA ARG A 284 3.05 -10.60 4.53
C ARG A 284 4.29 -9.80 4.90
N LEU A 285 4.31 -9.20 6.10
CA LEU A 285 5.49 -8.53 6.63
C LEU A 285 6.54 -9.50 7.18
N ASN A 286 6.28 -10.81 7.15
CA ASN A 286 7.17 -11.85 7.69
C ASN A 286 7.64 -11.50 9.11
N HIS A 287 6.71 -11.10 9.97
CA HIS A 287 7.02 -10.75 11.34
C HIS A 287 6.63 -11.89 12.27
N VAL A 288 7.58 -12.32 13.08
CA VAL A 288 7.40 -13.30 14.14
C VAL A 288 7.73 -12.60 15.46
N PRO A 289 6.80 -12.54 16.43
CA PRO A 289 7.03 -11.82 17.68
C PRO A 289 8.30 -12.29 18.39
N ARG A 290 9.06 -11.34 18.94
CA ARG A 290 10.29 -11.63 19.70
C ARG A 290 9.98 -12.34 21.03
N VAL A 291 8.92 -11.92 21.68
CA VAL A 291 8.47 -12.42 22.99
C VAL A 291 7.23 -13.30 22.79
N GLN A 292 7.11 -14.38 23.56
CA GLN A 292 5.91 -15.25 23.59
C GLN A 292 5.46 -15.81 22.21
N LYS A 293 6.39 -15.99 21.26
CA LYS A 293 6.12 -16.54 19.92
C LYS A 293 5.15 -17.74 19.92
N HIS A 294 5.40 -18.73 20.77
CA HIS A 294 4.60 -19.94 20.83
C HIS A 294 3.15 -19.64 21.26
N LEU A 295 2.98 -18.86 22.34
CA LEU A 295 1.68 -18.46 22.85
C LEU A 295 0.89 -17.63 21.82
N PHE A 296 1.56 -16.75 21.07
CA PHE A 296 0.94 -15.98 19.99
C PHE A 296 0.34 -16.90 18.92
N PHE A 297 1.10 -17.88 18.42
CA PHE A 297 0.59 -18.81 17.42
C PHE A 297 -0.51 -19.74 17.97
N GLU A 298 -0.38 -20.21 19.21
CA GLU A 298 -1.42 -21.00 19.88
C GLU A 298 -2.72 -20.21 20.02
N THR A 299 -2.63 -18.93 20.37
CA THR A 299 -3.78 -18.03 20.47
C THR A 299 -4.48 -17.87 19.12
N LEU A 300 -3.73 -17.55 18.06
CA LEU A 300 -4.30 -17.42 16.71
C LEU A 300 -4.91 -18.74 16.19
N HIS A 301 -4.25 -19.88 16.47
CA HIS A 301 -4.76 -21.20 16.13
C HIS A 301 -6.05 -21.53 16.89
N SER A 302 -6.10 -21.27 18.20
CA SER A 302 -7.30 -21.45 19.02
C SER A 302 -8.48 -20.62 18.50
N CYS A 303 -8.24 -19.35 18.17
CA CYS A 303 -9.25 -18.48 17.56
C CYS A 303 -9.70 -18.98 16.18
N LEU A 304 -8.77 -19.44 15.33
CA LEU A 304 -9.11 -20.03 14.03
C LEU A 304 -10.01 -21.27 14.22
N ASN A 305 -9.67 -22.14 15.17
CA ASN A 305 -10.46 -23.35 15.48
C ASN A 305 -11.88 -23.03 15.94
N LYS A 306 -12.08 -21.94 16.70
CA LYS A 306 -13.42 -21.45 17.08
C LYS A 306 -14.24 -20.98 15.87
N CYS A 307 -13.59 -20.45 14.84
CA CYS A 307 -14.24 -19.93 13.64
C CYS A 307 -14.46 -20.98 12.53
N LEU A 308 -13.84 -22.16 12.61
CA LEU A 308 -13.91 -23.21 11.58
C LEU A 308 -15.35 -23.56 11.11
N PRO A 309 -16.36 -23.69 11.99
CA PRO A 309 -17.70 -24.08 11.53
C PRO A 309 -18.37 -23.05 10.60
N GLN A 310 -17.95 -21.78 10.64
CA GLN A 310 -18.58 -20.67 9.93
C GLN A 310 -17.68 -20.07 8.84
N ILE A 311 -16.42 -20.51 8.73
CA ILE A 311 -15.44 -19.94 7.81
C ILE A 311 -15.68 -20.43 6.38
N SER A 312 -15.59 -19.53 5.40
CA SER A 312 -15.63 -19.91 3.98
C SER A 312 -14.32 -20.60 3.55
N ASN A 313 -14.35 -21.40 2.48
CA ASN A 313 -13.14 -22.07 1.95
C ASN A 313 -12.05 -21.06 1.56
N THR A 314 -12.45 -19.91 1.00
CA THR A 314 -11.50 -18.86 0.59
C THR A 314 -10.83 -18.20 1.79
N GLU A 315 -11.56 -17.99 2.88
CA GLU A 315 -11.00 -17.43 4.11
C GLU A 315 -10.14 -18.45 4.86
N LEU A 316 -10.56 -19.73 4.89
CA LEU A 316 -9.78 -20.82 5.45
C LEU A 316 -8.45 -20.98 4.73
N LEU A 317 -8.47 -21.00 3.39
CA LEU A 317 -7.25 -21.05 2.57
C LEU A 317 -6.32 -19.88 2.87
N LYS A 318 -6.85 -18.65 2.99
CA LYS A 318 -6.04 -17.48 3.36
C LYS A 318 -5.43 -17.61 4.76
N ALA A 319 -6.19 -18.08 5.74
CA ALA A 319 -5.72 -18.26 7.12
C ALA A 319 -4.59 -19.30 7.20
N VAL A 320 -4.83 -20.48 6.61
CA VAL A 320 -3.86 -21.58 6.56
C VAL A 320 -2.62 -21.18 5.76
N TYR A 321 -2.80 -20.50 4.62
CA TYR A 321 -1.69 -19.92 3.86
C TYR A 321 -0.86 -18.97 4.71
N SER A 322 -1.49 -18.00 5.39
CA SER A 322 -0.78 -17.04 6.24
C SER A 322 -0.01 -17.71 7.38
N LEU A 323 -0.59 -18.72 8.05
CA LEU A 323 0.11 -19.49 9.09
C LEU A 323 1.28 -20.29 8.49
N GLY A 324 1.07 -20.94 7.34
CA GLY A 324 2.12 -21.64 6.61
C GLY A 324 3.26 -20.70 6.22
N ILE A 325 2.98 -19.46 5.80
CA ILE A 325 4.01 -18.47 5.53
C ILE A 325 4.84 -18.17 6.79
N LEU A 326 4.19 -18.06 7.95
CA LEU A 326 4.84 -17.85 9.25
C LEU A 326 5.56 -19.10 9.80
N GLY A 327 5.46 -20.24 9.12
CA GLY A 327 6.09 -21.49 9.53
C GLY A 327 5.32 -22.22 10.63
N TYR A 328 4.00 -22.00 10.71
CA TYR A 328 3.09 -22.68 11.62
C TYR A 328 2.09 -23.54 10.82
N LEU A 329 1.96 -24.82 11.16
CA LEU A 329 1.04 -25.75 10.49
C LEU A 329 -0.20 -26.02 11.37
N PRO A 330 -1.37 -25.44 11.05
CA PRO A 330 -2.59 -25.64 11.82
C PRO A 330 -3.31 -26.94 11.39
N HIS A 331 -2.89 -28.09 11.93
CA HIS A 331 -3.34 -29.43 11.50
C HIS A 331 -4.87 -29.56 11.35
N ARG A 332 -5.67 -29.14 12.33
CA ARG A 332 -7.13 -29.23 12.25
C ARG A 332 -7.72 -28.43 11.07
N ALA A 333 -7.22 -27.21 10.86
CA ALA A 333 -7.65 -26.35 9.77
C ALA A 333 -7.16 -26.86 8.40
N LEU A 334 -5.99 -27.50 8.36
CA LEU A 334 -5.44 -28.16 7.19
C LEU A 334 -6.29 -29.37 6.77
N ASP A 335 -6.63 -30.24 7.73
CA ASP A 335 -7.47 -31.42 7.48
C ASP A 335 -8.83 -31.01 6.92
N GLU A 336 -9.44 -29.96 7.50
CA GLU A 336 -10.71 -29.42 7.02
C GLU A 336 -10.58 -28.82 5.61
N LEU A 337 -9.51 -28.09 5.33
CA LEU A 337 -9.24 -27.53 4.00
C LEU A 337 -9.12 -28.64 2.95
N LEU A 338 -8.35 -29.69 3.22
CA LEU A 338 -8.14 -30.81 2.30
C LEU A 338 -9.43 -31.60 2.05
N GLN A 339 -10.26 -31.81 3.08
CA GLN A 339 -11.56 -32.44 2.92
C GLN A 339 -12.50 -31.62 2.05
N LYS A 340 -12.49 -30.29 2.18
CA LYS A 340 -13.34 -29.39 1.38
C LYS A 340 -12.83 -29.22 -0.05
N ASP A 341 -11.51 -29.18 -0.27
CA ASP A 341 -10.90 -29.15 -1.61
C ASP A 341 -11.25 -30.39 -2.44
N SER A 342 -11.48 -31.54 -1.79
CA SER A 342 -11.89 -32.76 -2.47
C SER A 342 -13.36 -32.80 -2.92
N LYS A 343 -14.20 -31.86 -2.44
CA LYS A 343 -15.67 -31.96 -2.54
C LYS A 343 -16.37 -30.95 -3.45
N ASP A 344 -15.79 -29.81 -3.83
CA ASP A 344 -16.51 -28.85 -4.69
C ASP A 344 -15.65 -28.01 -5.64
N GLU A 345 -16.21 -27.85 -6.85
CA GLU A 345 -15.79 -27.00 -7.97
C GLU A 345 -15.95 -25.50 -7.62
N LEU A 346 -14.86 -24.75 -7.72
CA LEU A 346 -14.87 -23.30 -7.46
C LEU A 346 -15.51 -22.55 -8.65
N THR A 347 -16.75 -22.05 -8.50
CA THR A 347 -17.29 -20.98 -9.34
C THR A 347 -16.69 -19.63 -8.93
N GLN A 348 -15.42 -19.42 -9.27
CA GLN A 348 -14.70 -18.16 -9.07
C GLN A 348 -14.26 -17.57 -10.42
N SER A 349 -14.01 -16.25 -10.46
CA SER A 349 -13.35 -15.62 -11.61
C SER A 349 -11.93 -16.19 -11.80
N ASP A 350 -11.43 -16.17 -13.03
CA ASP A 350 -10.16 -16.82 -13.39
C ASP A 350 -8.96 -16.31 -12.57
N ASP A 351 -8.89 -15.00 -12.29
CA ASP A 351 -7.83 -14.40 -11.46
C ASP A 351 -7.85 -14.89 -10.00
N LEU A 352 -9.04 -15.03 -9.41
CA LEU A 352 -9.19 -15.50 -8.03
C LEU A 352 -8.86 -16.99 -7.92
N LYS A 353 -9.18 -17.77 -8.96
CA LYS A 353 -8.78 -19.17 -9.07
C LYS A 353 -7.27 -19.32 -9.13
N GLU A 354 -6.58 -18.52 -9.94
CA GLU A 354 -5.12 -18.59 -10.06
C GLU A 354 -4.44 -18.25 -8.73
N GLN A 355 -4.90 -17.20 -8.03
CA GLN A 355 -4.38 -16.84 -6.71
C GLN A 355 -4.61 -17.94 -5.67
N SER A 356 -5.82 -18.50 -5.63
CA SER A 356 -6.17 -19.60 -4.73
C SER A 356 -5.33 -20.84 -5.02
N THR A 357 -5.08 -21.15 -6.30
CA THR A 357 -4.23 -22.27 -6.72
C THR A 357 -2.78 -22.08 -6.27
N LYS A 358 -2.23 -20.88 -6.41
CA LYS A 358 -0.88 -20.53 -5.91
C LYS A 358 -0.80 -20.63 -4.38
N MET A 359 -1.83 -20.18 -3.66
CA MET A 359 -1.89 -20.31 -2.20
C MET A 359 -1.96 -21.78 -1.78
N LEU A 360 -2.83 -22.57 -2.40
CA LEU A 360 -2.98 -23.99 -2.09
C LEU A 360 -1.71 -24.78 -2.36
N HIS A 361 -1.04 -24.51 -3.50
CA HIS A 361 0.27 -25.09 -3.78
C HIS A 361 1.27 -24.73 -2.68
N CYS A 362 1.35 -23.46 -2.27
CA CYS A 362 2.23 -23.04 -1.18
C CYS A 362 1.90 -23.76 0.13
N VAL A 363 0.62 -23.93 0.46
CA VAL A 363 0.18 -24.66 1.66
C VAL A 363 0.65 -26.12 1.61
N LYS A 364 0.45 -26.82 0.49
CA LYS A 364 0.91 -28.20 0.31
C LYS A 364 2.44 -28.31 0.43
N THR A 365 3.17 -27.39 -0.19
CA THR A 365 4.63 -27.32 -0.03
C THR A 365 5.05 -27.06 1.42
N CYS A 366 4.36 -26.19 2.16
CA CYS A 366 4.62 -26.00 3.59
C CYS A 366 4.34 -27.28 4.38
N MET A 367 3.25 -28.01 4.09
CA MET A 367 2.96 -29.27 4.78
C MET A 367 4.08 -30.29 4.60
N GLU A 368 4.64 -30.39 3.40
CA GLU A 368 5.70 -31.35 3.09
C GLU A 368 7.06 -30.92 3.67
N LEU A 369 7.50 -29.69 3.40
CA LEU A 369 8.82 -29.20 3.80
C LEU A 369 8.86 -28.75 5.27
N ASP A 370 7.74 -28.30 5.83
CA ASP A 370 7.63 -27.93 7.25
C ASP A 370 7.22 -29.07 8.18
N SER A 371 6.96 -30.27 7.65
CA SER A 371 6.76 -31.45 8.48
C SER A 371 8.00 -31.79 9.30
N PRO A 372 7.87 -32.17 10.58
CA PRO A 372 8.98 -32.70 11.38
C PRO A 372 9.58 -34.00 10.81
N SER A 373 8.83 -34.72 9.95
CA SER A 373 9.31 -35.94 9.28
C SER A 373 10.10 -35.66 8.00
N PHE A 374 10.20 -34.40 7.55
CA PHE A 374 10.93 -34.06 6.35
C PHE A 374 12.43 -34.31 6.54
N THR A 375 12.97 -35.24 5.76
CA THR A 375 14.41 -35.53 5.75
C THR A 375 15.05 -34.78 4.60
N LYS A 376 16.14 -34.06 4.88
CA LYS A 376 16.91 -33.34 3.86
C LYS A 376 17.28 -34.32 2.74
N PRO A 377 16.91 -34.05 1.48
CA PRO A 377 17.28 -34.92 0.37
C PRO A 377 18.79 -34.92 0.18
N ALA A 378 19.38 -36.10 -0.04
CA ALA A 378 20.80 -36.25 -0.36
C ALA A 378 21.14 -35.57 -1.70
N PHE A 379 20.18 -35.56 -2.63
CA PHE A 379 20.26 -34.90 -3.91
C PHE A 379 18.90 -34.29 -4.28
N VAL A 380 18.89 -33.01 -4.65
CA VAL A 380 17.69 -32.37 -5.22
C VAL A 380 17.81 -32.43 -6.73
N LEU A 381 16.91 -33.17 -7.38
CA LEU A 381 16.83 -33.26 -8.84
C LEU A 381 16.46 -31.88 -9.43
N THR A 382 17.33 -31.34 -10.26
CA THR A 382 17.07 -30.11 -11.03
C THR A 382 16.17 -30.47 -12.22
N GLU A 383 14.96 -29.94 -12.26
CA GLU A 383 13.92 -30.41 -13.19
C GLU A 383 14.12 -29.91 -14.63
N ASN A 384 14.85 -28.82 -14.88
CA ASN A 384 15.22 -28.33 -16.21
C ASN A 384 16.23 -27.16 -16.12
N LEU A 385 17.30 -27.21 -16.93
CA LEU A 385 18.22 -26.09 -17.15
C LEU A 385 17.75 -25.30 -18.37
N SER A 386 17.54 -23.99 -18.23
CA SER A 386 17.31 -23.11 -19.38
C SER A 386 18.50 -22.17 -19.51
N SER A 387 19.15 -22.20 -20.68
CA SER A 387 20.36 -21.42 -20.99
C SER A 387 20.11 -19.92 -21.17
N LEU A 388 18.84 -19.48 -21.21
CA LEU A 388 18.52 -18.06 -21.35
C LEU A 388 18.57 -17.35 -20.00
N VAL A 389 19.55 -16.46 -19.85
CA VAL A 389 19.67 -15.58 -18.70
C VAL A 389 18.78 -14.34 -18.90
N PRO A 390 17.85 -14.06 -17.96
CA PRO A 390 17.11 -12.82 -17.94
C PRO A 390 18.03 -11.60 -18.02
N LEU A 391 17.64 -10.56 -18.79
CA LEU A 391 18.45 -9.34 -18.98
C LEU A 391 18.91 -8.71 -17.65
N ASN A 392 18.05 -8.75 -16.63
CA ASN A 392 18.30 -8.23 -15.29
C ASN A 392 19.27 -9.07 -14.45
N LEU A 393 19.81 -10.16 -14.98
CA LEU A 393 20.81 -11.02 -14.31
C LEU A 393 22.14 -11.10 -15.07
N ARG A 394 22.25 -10.53 -16.28
CA ARG A 394 23.49 -10.55 -17.09
C ARG A 394 24.69 -9.95 -16.38
N LYS A 395 24.51 -8.79 -15.72
CA LYS A 395 25.58 -8.19 -14.92
C LYS A 395 26.08 -9.12 -13.82
N ALA A 396 25.17 -9.85 -13.15
CA ALA A 396 25.55 -10.80 -12.11
C ALA A 396 26.33 -11.97 -12.72
N GLN A 397 25.88 -12.48 -13.88
CA GLN A 397 26.59 -13.53 -14.63
C GLN A 397 28.01 -13.08 -15.01
N GLU A 398 28.17 -11.89 -15.62
CA GLU A 398 29.48 -11.35 -16.01
C GLU A 398 30.43 -11.20 -14.82
N VAL A 399 29.92 -10.70 -13.68
CA VAL A 399 30.70 -10.55 -12.45
C VAL A 399 31.08 -11.91 -11.86
N LEU A 400 30.18 -12.90 -11.91
CA LEU A 400 30.48 -14.26 -11.45
C LEU A 400 31.53 -14.95 -12.33
N ILE A 401 31.48 -14.79 -13.65
CA ILE A 401 32.50 -15.31 -14.57
C ILE A 401 33.86 -14.66 -14.28
N GLU A 402 33.89 -13.34 -14.09
CA GLU A 402 35.14 -12.64 -13.75
C GLU A 402 35.72 -13.10 -12.40
N LEU A 403 34.86 -13.38 -11.41
CA LEU A 403 35.27 -13.78 -10.08
C LEU A 403 35.70 -15.25 -9.99
N LEU A 404 35.00 -16.14 -10.70
CA LEU A 404 35.18 -17.59 -10.61
C LEU A 404 36.06 -18.15 -11.74
N GLY A 405 36.29 -17.37 -12.80
CA GLY A 405 37.15 -17.68 -13.93
C GLY A 405 36.45 -18.39 -15.10
N ASP A 406 35.34 -19.09 -14.87
CA ASP A 406 34.64 -19.89 -15.88
C ASP A 406 33.13 -20.01 -15.58
N GLU A 407 32.31 -20.23 -16.61
CA GLU A 407 30.87 -20.52 -16.49
C GLU A 407 30.60 -21.89 -15.83
N ASN A 408 31.54 -22.83 -15.91
CA ASN A 408 31.44 -24.17 -15.30
C ASN A 408 31.49 -24.17 -13.76
N MET A 409 31.71 -22.99 -13.15
CA MET A 409 31.81 -22.82 -11.70
C MET A 409 30.48 -22.50 -11.01
N PHE A 410 29.41 -22.24 -11.77
CA PHE A 410 28.09 -21.94 -11.23
C PHE A 410 26.96 -22.39 -12.16
N GLN A 411 25.87 -22.89 -11.60
CA GLN A 411 24.66 -23.15 -12.38
C GLN A 411 23.78 -21.90 -12.38
N GLN A 412 23.09 -21.67 -13.48
CA GLN A 412 22.15 -20.56 -13.61
C GLN A 412 20.74 -21.07 -13.84
N ASN A 413 19.75 -20.31 -13.38
CA ASN A 413 18.34 -20.55 -13.64
C ASN A 413 17.88 -21.96 -13.20
N VAL A 414 18.36 -22.41 -12.03
CA VAL A 414 18.12 -23.74 -11.49
C VAL A 414 16.66 -23.87 -11.06
N ARG A 415 15.95 -24.81 -11.68
CA ARG A 415 14.56 -25.14 -11.32
C ARG A 415 14.55 -26.35 -10.41
N LEU A 416 13.91 -26.18 -9.26
CA LEU A 416 13.78 -27.20 -8.24
C LEU A 416 12.32 -27.66 -8.14
N PRO A 417 12.06 -28.81 -7.48
CA PRO A 417 10.71 -29.22 -7.12
C PRO A 417 9.95 -28.11 -6.39
N TYR A 418 8.63 -28.25 -6.31
CA TYR A 418 7.75 -27.26 -5.67
C TYR A 418 7.75 -25.89 -6.38
N ARG A 419 8.13 -25.87 -7.67
CA ARG A 419 8.21 -24.65 -8.50
C ARG A 419 9.18 -23.61 -7.94
N TYR A 420 10.16 -24.06 -7.15
CA TYR A 420 11.23 -23.18 -6.73
C TYR A 420 12.23 -22.95 -7.85
N HIS A 421 12.86 -21.79 -7.79
CA HIS A 421 13.80 -21.31 -8.78
C HIS A 421 14.94 -20.60 -8.07
N ILE A 422 16.17 -20.86 -8.49
CA ILE A 422 17.38 -20.19 -8.01
C ILE A 422 18.02 -19.48 -9.20
N ASP A 423 18.42 -18.22 -9.01
CA ASP A 423 19.03 -17.44 -10.09
C ASP A 423 20.43 -17.98 -10.41
N PHE A 424 21.26 -18.18 -9.38
CA PHE A 424 22.57 -18.84 -9.49
C PHE A 424 22.82 -19.80 -8.32
N GLU A 425 23.28 -21.02 -8.61
CA GLU A 425 23.76 -22.00 -7.64
C GLU A 425 25.29 -22.12 -7.73
N ILE A 426 25.97 -22.03 -6.59
CA ILE A 426 27.42 -22.24 -6.49
C ILE A 426 27.70 -23.38 -5.52
N ARG A 427 28.52 -24.34 -5.93
CA ARG A 427 28.97 -25.45 -5.08
C ARG A 427 30.31 -25.11 -4.45
N MET A 428 30.44 -25.35 -3.15
CA MET A 428 31.63 -25.06 -2.37
C MET A 428 32.06 -26.25 -1.54
N ASP A 429 33.33 -26.27 -1.15
CA ASP A 429 33.84 -27.16 -0.12
C ASP A 429 33.18 -26.90 1.25
N SER A 430 33.31 -27.85 2.19
CA SER A 430 32.71 -27.76 3.53
C SER A 430 33.13 -26.51 4.30
N ASP A 431 34.35 -26.02 4.05
CA ASP A 431 34.94 -24.86 4.72
C ASP A 431 34.60 -23.52 4.06
N ARG A 432 33.82 -23.53 2.96
CA ARG A 432 33.47 -22.33 2.18
C ARG A 432 34.69 -21.51 1.71
N LYS A 433 35.78 -22.18 1.36
CA LYS A 433 37.03 -21.57 0.88
C LYS A 433 37.25 -21.77 -0.62
N LYS A 434 36.75 -22.86 -1.19
CA LYS A 434 36.97 -23.21 -2.59
C LYS A 434 35.65 -23.50 -3.30
N VAL A 435 35.50 -22.90 -4.48
CA VAL A 435 34.38 -23.20 -5.39
C VAL A 435 34.71 -24.48 -6.17
N LEU A 436 33.74 -25.37 -6.26
CA LEU A 436 33.86 -26.67 -6.93
C LEU A 436 33.19 -26.61 -8.32
N PRO A 437 33.84 -27.12 -9.38
CA PRO A 437 33.23 -27.23 -10.69
C PRO A 437 31.98 -28.12 -10.65
N ILE A 438 31.00 -27.83 -11.51
CA ILE A 438 29.73 -28.57 -11.56
C ILE A 438 29.97 -30.05 -11.93
N ASP A 439 30.82 -30.29 -12.92
CA ASP A 439 31.02 -31.61 -13.55
C ASP A 439 31.84 -32.59 -12.68
N ALA A 440 32.51 -32.10 -11.64
CA ALA A 440 33.43 -32.90 -10.81
C ALA A 440 32.72 -33.75 -9.74
N THR A 441 31.38 -33.71 -9.65
CA THR A 441 30.62 -34.24 -8.50
C THR A 441 29.61 -35.33 -8.86
N ASP A 442 29.50 -35.74 -10.12
CA ASP A 442 28.61 -36.85 -10.51
C ASP A 442 29.18 -38.23 -10.13
N ASP A 443 30.48 -38.33 -9.80
CA ASP A 443 31.13 -39.60 -9.45
C ASP A 443 31.23 -39.90 -7.95
N HIS A 444 31.02 -38.92 -7.05
CA HIS A 444 31.16 -39.14 -5.60
C HIS A 444 30.06 -38.43 -4.78
N PRO A 445 29.19 -39.17 -4.06
CA PRO A 445 28.21 -38.61 -3.14
C PRO A 445 28.91 -38.20 -1.83
N ASP A 446 29.81 -37.23 -1.90
CA ASP A 446 30.52 -36.76 -0.71
C ASP A 446 29.63 -35.83 0.12
N SER A 447 29.49 -36.20 1.38
CA SER A 447 28.80 -35.51 2.48
C SER A 447 29.36 -34.11 2.81
N HIS A 448 30.22 -33.53 1.95
CA HIS A 448 31.08 -32.40 2.25
C HIS A 448 30.92 -31.19 1.31
N VAL A 449 29.86 -31.14 0.49
CA VAL A 449 29.59 -30.02 -0.43
C VAL A 449 28.53 -29.06 0.14
N GLN A 450 28.88 -27.78 0.26
CA GLN A 450 27.95 -26.71 0.58
C GLN A 450 27.38 -26.11 -0.72
N ARG A 451 26.05 -25.91 -0.78
CA ARG A 451 25.39 -25.31 -1.95
C ARG A 451 24.92 -23.90 -1.61
N LEU A 452 25.45 -22.89 -2.28
CA LEU A 452 24.98 -21.51 -2.18
C LEU A 452 23.87 -21.27 -3.19
N ALA A 453 22.75 -20.67 -2.78
CA ALA A 453 21.66 -20.26 -3.65
C ALA A 453 21.52 -18.74 -3.68
N PHE A 454 21.88 -18.12 -4.79
CA PHE A 454 21.74 -16.68 -4.99
C PHE A 454 20.34 -16.35 -5.52
N LEU A 455 19.64 -15.47 -4.82
CA LEU A 455 18.33 -14.95 -5.21
C LEU A 455 18.38 -13.43 -5.38
N PHE A 456 18.34 -12.98 -6.63
CA PHE A 456 18.28 -11.58 -7.04
C PHE A 456 16.82 -11.11 -7.07
N ALA A 457 16.29 -10.82 -5.89
CA ALA A 457 14.90 -10.45 -5.72
C ALA A 457 14.64 -8.96 -6.03
N PRO A 458 13.44 -8.62 -6.56
CA PRO A 458 13.04 -7.23 -6.75
C PRO A 458 12.87 -6.52 -5.39
N VAL A 459 13.02 -5.20 -5.36
CA VAL A 459 12.88 -4.39 -4.13
C VAL A 459 11.49 -4.56 -3.49
N SER A 460 10.45 -4.83 -4.29
CA SER A 460 9.09 -5.11 -3.82
C SER A 460 8.95 -6.41 -3.02
N ALA A 461 9.95 -7.29 -3.03
CA ALA A 461 9.95 -8.53 -2.24
C ALA A 461 10.50 -8.33 -0.81
N PHE A 462 10.96 -7.12 -0.48
CA PHE A 462 11.49 -6.74 0.83
C PHE A 462 10.57 -5.73 1.51
N CYS A 463 10.66 -5.65 2.84
CA CYS A 463 9.99 -4.59 3.59
C CYS A 463 10.69 -3.26 3.30
N LEU A 464 9.88 -2.22 3.12
CA LEU A 464 10.32 -0.89 2.70
C LEU A 464 11.40 -0.35 3.64
N GLY A 465 12.51 0.12 3.05
CA GLY A 465 13.65 0.67 3.80
C GLY A 465 14.62 -0.37 4.36
N THR A 466 14.33 -1.67 4.25
CA THR A 466 15.12 -2.73 4.90
C THR A 466 15.60 -3.82 3.91
N THR A 467 16.41 -4.76 4.39
CA THR A 467 16.71 -6.04 3.72
C THR A 467 15.85 -7.20 4.21
N HIS A 468 14.85 -6.93 5.05
CA HIS A 468 13.96 -7.97 5.58
C HIS A 468 13.03 -8.48 4.48
N PRO A 469 13.03 -9.79 4.16
CA PRO A 469 12.18 -10.34 3.12
C PRO A 469 10.72 -10.37 3.56
N GLN A 470 9.80 -10.04 2.66
CA GLN A 470 8.36 -10.28 2.87
C GLN A 470 8.03 -11.77 2.82
N GLY A 471 6.83 -12.13 3.29
CA GLY A 471 6.40 -13.52 3.53
C GLY A 471 6.70 -14.51 2.40
N LYS A 472 6.40 -14.13 1.14
CA LYS A 472 6.64 -15.02 -0.02
C LYS A 472 8.13 -15.32 -0.23
N LEU A 473 8.98 -14.30 -0.11
CA LEU A 473 10.43 -14.46 -0.26
C LEU A 473 11.03 -15.17 0.96
N ALA A 474 10.51 -14.89 2.15
CA ALA A 474 10.94 -15.52 3.38
C ALA A 474 10.69 -17.03 3.38
N VAL A 475 9.52 -17.47 2.89
CA VAL A 475 9.19 -18.90 2.79
C VAL A 475 10.04 -19.60 1.73
N LYS A 476 10.29 -18.95 0.60
CA LYS A 476 11.25 -19.44 -0.39
C LYS A 476 12.64 -19.61 0.25
N LYS A 477 13.13 -18.60 0.99
CA LYS A 477 14.41 -18.70 1.74
C LYS A 477 14.38 -19.89 2.70
N ARG A 478 13.35 -20.02 3.53
CA ARG A 478 13.19 -21.11 4.51
C ARG A 478 13.21 -22.49 3.84
N HIS A 479 12.42 -22.67 2.79
CA HIS A 479 12.27 -23.96 2.11
C HIS A 479 13.55 -24.37 1.35
N LEU A 480 14.21 -23.43 0.69
CA LEU A 480 15.51 -23.70 0.06
C LEU A 480 16.57 -24.09 1.11
N SER A 481 16.56 -23.46 2.29
CA SER A 481 17.43 -23.87 3.39
C SER A 481 17.17 -25.30 3.86
N LYS A 482 15.91 -25.73 3.91
CA LYS A 482 15.55 -27.12 4.22
C LYS A 482 15.96 -28.11 3.13
N LEU A 483 15.95 -27.68 1.87
CA LEU A 483 16.48 -28.44 0.74
C LEU A 483 18.02 -28.50 0.73
N GLY A 484 18.70 -27.87 1.68
CA GLY A 484 20.14 -27.94 1.83
C GLY A 484 20.94 -26.76 1.31
N TYR A 485 20.27 -25.69 0.89
CA TYR A 485 20.92 -24.51 0.33
C TYR A 485 21.22 -23.44 1.38
N HIS A 486 22.42 -22.85 1.33
CA HIS A 486 22.70 -21.59 1.98
C HIS A 486 22.23 -20.43 1.08
N VAL A 487 21.12 -19.81 1.46
CA VAL A 487 20.43 -18.84 0.59
C VAL A 487 20.95 -17.43 0.81
N ILE A 488 21.44 -16.81 -0.25
CA ILE A 488 21.93 -15.43 -0.29
C ILE A 488 20.89 -14.57 -1.02
N LEU A 489 20.25 -13.65 -0.29
CA LEU A 489 19.29 -12.71 -0.87
C LEU A 489 19.99 -11.42 -1.30
N ILE A 490 19.74 -10.99 -2.54
CA ILE A 490 20.30 -9.76 -3.11
C ILE A 490 19.16 -8.89 -3.64
N GLN A 491 19.17 -7.61 -3.29
CA GLN A 491 18.27 -6.62 -3.89
C GLN A 491 18.74 -6.29 -5.30
N ASN A 492 18.08 -6.86 -6.31
CA ASN A 492 18.57 -6.80 -7.69
C ASN A 492 18.80 -5.37 -8.17
N ARG A 493 17.86 -4.45 -7.91
CA ARG A 493 18.00 -3.04 -8.32
C ARG A 493 19.27 -2.39 -7.76
N LYS A 494 19.55 -2.54 -6.46
CA LYS A 494 20.76 -1.99 -5.85
C LYS A 494 22.03 -2.60 -6.46
N PHE A 495 22.01 -3.90 -6.73
CA PHE A 495 23.12 -4.57 -7.40
C PHE A 495 23.35 -4.06 -8.83
N GLN A 496 22.28 -3.82 -9.59
CA GLN A 496 22.39 -3.23 -10.94
C GLN A 496 22.99 -1.83 -10.92
N GLU A 497 22.69 -1.03 -9.90
CA GLU A 497 23.18 0.35 -9.73
C GLU A 497 24.66 0.44 -9.28
N MET A 498 25.28 -0.65 -8.80
CA MET A 498 26.69 -0.67 -8.39
C MET A 498 27.65 -0.46 -9.59
N LYS A 499 28.87 0.03 -9.34
CA LYS A 499 29.94 -0.07 -10.35
C LYS A 499 30.40 -1.53 -10.46
N LYS A 500 31.11 -1.86 -11.55
CA LYS A 500 31.50 -3.25 -11.82
C LYS A 500 32.45 -3.78 -10.76
N GLU A 501 33.43 -2.97 -10.36
CA GLU A 501 34.44 -3.30 -9.35
C GLU A 501 33.78 -3.53 -7.98
N ASP A 502 32.86 -2.65 -7.59
CA ASP A 502 32.08 -2.77 -6.35
C ASP A 502 31.21 -4.04 -6.35
N ALA A 503 30.63 -4.38 -7.51
CA ALA A 503 29.81 -5.59 -7.66
C ALA A 503 30.65 -6.88 -7.54
N VAL A 504 31.88 -6.90 -8.09
CA VAL A 504 32.83 -8.00 -7.93
C VAL A 504 33.19 -8.18 -6.46
N GLU A 505 33.56 -7.10 -5.77
CA GLU A 505 33.88 -7.16 -4.35
C GLU A 505 32.68 -7.60 -3.51
N PHE A 506 31.48 -7.10 -3.83
CA PHE A 506 30.24 -7.47 -3.16
C PHE A 506 29.93 -8.97 -3.29
N LEU A 507 29.97 -9.54 -4.50
CA LEU A 507 29.74 -10.97 -4.69
C LEU A 507 30.86 -11.82 -4.09
N LYS A 508 32.11 -11.38 -4.18
CA LYS A 508 33.24 -12.05 -3.52
C LYS A 508 33.00 -12.18 -2.02
N ARG A 509 32.62 -11.09 -1.35
CA ARG A 509 32.29 -11.13 0.07
C ARG A 509 31.09 -12.05 0.34
N LYS A 510 30.03 -11.98 -0.46
CA LYS A 510 28.86 -12.87 -0.28
C LYS A 510 29.17 -14.35 -0.55
N ILE A 511 30.14 -14.68 -1.40
CA ILE A 511 30.53 -16.07 -1.66
C ILE A 511 31.40 -16.61 -0.52
N TYR A 512 32.41 -15.86 -0.08
CA TYR A 512 33.45 -16.36 0.83
C TYR A 512 33.30 -15.94 2.32
N SER A 513 32.34 -15.08 2.68
CA SER A 513 32.08 -14.67 4.06
C SER A 513 30.80 -15.31 4.61
N GLU A 514 30.85 -15.78 5.86
CA GLU A 514 29.69 -16.31 6.59
C GLU A 514 28.72 -15.23 7.10
N ASP A 515 29.14 -13.96 7.11
CA ASP A 515 28.34 -12.87 7.66
C ASP A 515 27.24 -12.39 6.70
N ASP A 516 26.02 -12.35 7.23
CA ASP A 516 24.82 -11.83 6.58
C ASP A 516 24.88 -10.27 6.53
N PHE A 517 25.83 -9.70 5.79
CA PHE A 517 25.93 -8.25 5.65
C PHE A 517 24.68 -7.68 4.97
N SER A 518 23.87 -6.93 5.71
CA SER A 518 22.88 -6.01 5.16
C SER A 518 23.58 -4.81 4.54
N PHE A 519 22.97 -4.20 3.54
CA PHE A 519 23.43 -2.91 3.03
C PHE A 519 23.59 -1.92 4.20
N PRO A 520 24.66 -1.10 4.24
CA PRO A 520 24.63 0.08 5.09
C PRO A 520 23.38 0.88 4.69
N GLU A 521 22.55 1.24 5.67
CA GLU A 521 21.48 2.21 5.48
C GLU A 521 22.12 3.51 5.01
N ALA A 522 22.13 3.73 3.71
CA ALA A 522 22.40 5.05 3.19
C ALA A 522 21.26 5.92 3.72
N THR A 523 21.55 6.75 4.72
CA THR A 523 20.85 8.00 4.91
C THR A 523 20.93 8.74 3.58
N VAL A 524 19.88 8.57 2.77
CA VAL A 524 19.68 9.39 1.59
C VAL A 524 19.38 10.78 2.12
N GLN A 525 20.44 11.55 2.35
CA GLN A 525 20.39 12.99 2.20
C GLN A 525 20.13 13.22 0.71
N ASP A 526 18.86 13.26 0.33
CA ASP A 526 18.44 13.82 -0.95
C ASP A 526 18.81 15.31 -0.90
N ASN A 527 19.98 15.63 -1.46
CA ASN A 527 20.22 16.95 -1.98
C ASN A 527 19.54 17.04 -3.35
N ASN A 528 18.53 17.92 -3.39
CA ASN A 528 17.72 18.44 -4.51
C ASN A 528 16.42 17.71 -4.84
#